data_AF-A0A1Y1MIU1-F1
#
_entry.id   AF-A0A1Y1MIU1-F1
#
_cell.length_a   1.000
_cell.length_b   1.000
_cell.length_c   1.000
_cell.angle_alpha   90.00
_cell.angle_beta   90.00
_cell.angle_gamma   90.00
#
_symmetry.space_group_name_H-M   'P 1'
#
loop_
_entity.id
_entity.type
_entity.pdbx_description
1 polymer ?
#
loop_
_entity_poly.entity_id
_entity_poly.type
_entity_poly.pdbx_seq_one_letter_code
_entity_poly.pdbx_strand_id
1 'polypeptide(L)'
;AARQVLERSTMMLLTSSKTCLRHPDSTTARENRDTVFCQMRRAMDLIHYVVKDGVLNSVEPCSQSIQGEDVEVERSTVYSCMRRLQNVLELCRVSLDPSYQDTLPAALDAVLERTQDFTDSAYTSHEHRQAILDGIDRVKDEVDHVLGLYANLMAIDGATSCPELDSCVSSALTAAKDLSRELAQTALQQAQELSTSTKQSQELVGTIRQHALIPELDRLHHTSGAFHDSIDHILEVCKLLRHVAVSETLQVSARFTEINLRVYGPQVITAAKSLAAHPGSKIAQENLEVFADMYQWLVSDVTSVVKEVIEASQARPEKQVYMSLPRPGKHGTTSK
;
A
#
# COMPACT_ATOMS: atom_id res chain seq x y z
N ALA A 1 8.44 -10.60 3.07
CA ALA A 1 8.91 -9.52 2.19
C ALA A 1 10.33 -9.76 1.65
N ALA A 2 11.41 -9.23 2.27
CA ALA A 2 12.75 -9.22 1.65
C ALA A 2 13.32 -10.60 1.27
N ARG A 3 13.18 -11.62 2.13
CA ARG A 3 13.61 -13.00 1.81
C ARG A 3 12.90 -13.57 0.59
N GLN A 4 11.61 -13.31 0.45
CA GLN A 4 10.78 -13.76 -0.67
C GLN A 4 11.23 -13.10 -1.99
N VAL A 5 11.66 -11.84 -1.96
CA VAL A 5 12.27 -11.18 -3.13
C VAL A 5 13.51 -11.96 -3.57
N LEU A 6 14.42 -12.29 -2.65
CA LEU A 6 15.64 -13.03 -2.98
C LEU A 6 15.33 -14.42 -3.57
N GLU A 7 14.43 -15.16 -2.93
CA GLU A 7 14.03 -16.49 -3.38
C GLU A 7 13.49 -16.47 -4.81
N ARG A 8 12.47 -15.62 -5.07
CA ARG A 8 11.84 -15.55 -6.40
C ARG A 8 12.73 -14.89 -7.46
N SER A 9 13.67 -14.02 -7.07
CA SER A 9 14.58 -13.33 -8.00
C SER A 9 15.78 -14.17 -8.44
N THR A 10 16.07 -15.28 -7.75
CA THR A 10 17.28 -16.09 -8.02
C THR A 10 17.31 -16.61 -9.47
N MET A 11 16.20 -17.20 -9.92
CA MET A 11 16.10 -17.69 -11.30
C MET A 11 16.09 -16.55 -12.32
N MET A 12 15.44 -15.43 -11.99
CA MET A 12 15.41 -14.26 -12.86
C MET A 12 16.81 -13.67 -13.07
N LEU A 13 17.63 -13.61 -12.02
CA LEU A 13 19.00 -13.09 -12.13
C LEU A 13 19.86 -14.03 -12.99
N LEU A 14 19.69 -15.34 -12.84
CA LEU A 14 20.40 -16.34 -13.64
C LEU A 14 20.05 -16.20 -15.13
N THR A 15 18.76 -16.22 -15.48
CA THR A 15 18.32 -16.20 -16.89
C THR A 15 18.58 -14.85 -17.56
N SER A 16 18.39 -13.74 -16.84
CA SER A 16 18.69 -12.40 -17.37
C SER A 16 20.20 -12.20 -17.58
N SER A 17 21.05 -12.69 -16.67
CA SER A 17 22.51 -12.66 -16.83
C SER A 17 22.97 -13.52 -18.00
N LYS A 18 22.41 -14.73 -18.13
CA LYS A 18 22.69 -15.63 -19.27
C LYS A 18 22.28 -14.99 -20.61
N THR A 19 21.15 -14.28 -20.62
CA THR A 19 20.68 -13.53 -21.80
C THR A 19 21.63 -12.39 -22.15
N CYS A 20 22.10 -11.61 -21.17
CA CYS A 20 23.09 -10.55 -21.37
C CYS A 20 24.42 -11.08 -21.93
N LEU A 21 24.90 -12.23 -21.45
CA LEU A 21 26.13 -12.84 -21.96
C LEU A 21 25.96 -13.36 -23.39
N ARG A 22 24.77 -13.87 -23.73
CA ARG A 22 24.48 -14.38 -25.06
C ARG A 22 24.28 -13.28 -26.10
N HIS A 23 23.72 -12.15 -25.67
CA HIS A 23 23.35 -10.99 -26.48
C HIS A 23 23.85 -9.69 -25.82
N PRO A 24 25.17 -9.42 -25.87
CA PRO A 24 25.80 -8.32 -25.11
C PRO A 24 25.31 -6.92 -25.49
N ASP A 25 24.85 -6.77 -26.74
CA ASP A 25 24.36 -5.50 -27.29
C ASP A 25 22.87 -5.25 -26.99
N SER A 26 22.15 -6.22 -26.41
CA SER A 26 20.75 -6.08 -26.06
C SER A 26 20.60 -5.20 -24.81
N THR A 27 20.13 -3.97 -25.00
CA THR A 27 19.84 -3.03 -23.91
C THR A 27 18.71 -3.53 -23.01
N THR A 28 17.69 -4.15 -23.59
CA THR A 28 16.55 -4.71 -22.85
C THR A 28 16.96 -5.92 -22.00
N ALA A 29 17.86 -6.79 -22.47
CA ALA A 29 18.38 -7.88 -21.65
C ALA A 29 19.15 -7.34 -20.43
N ARG A 30 19.92 -6.25 -20.63
CA ARG A 30 20.66 -5.58 -19.55
C ARG A 30 19.72 -4.94 -18.53
N GLU A 31 18.68 -4.28 -18.99
CA GLU A 31 17.65 -3.68 -18.13
C GLU A 31 16.96 -4.73 -17.24
N ASN A 32 16.57 -5.88 -17.80
CA ASN A 32 16.04 -7.01 -17.02
C ASN A 32 17.00 -7.42 -15.90
N ARG A 33 18.27 -7.65 -16.25
CA ARG A 33 19.29 -8.08 -15.28
C ARG A 33 19.51 -7.04 -14.18
N ASP A 34 19.68 -5.78 -14.58
CA ASP A 34 20.01 -4.69 -13.67
C ASP A 34 18.84 -4.40 -12.71
N THR A 35 17.60 -4.52 -13.20
CA THR A 35 16.39 -4.43 -12.36
C THR A 35 16.41 -5.51 -11.28
N VAL A 36 16.56 -6.78 -11.66
CA VAL A 36 16.59 -7.90 -10.70
C VAL A 36 17.74 -7.76 -9.71
N PHE A 37 18.94 -7.43 -10.21
CA PHE A 37 20.11 -7.24 -9.37
C PHE A 37 19.92 -6.11 -8.35
N CYS A 38 19.37 -4.98 -8.78
CA CYS A 38 19.07 -3.85 -7.90
C CYS A 38 18.09 -4.25 -6.79
N GLN A 39 17.02 -4.98 -7.13
CA GLN A 39 16.05 -5.44 -6.13
C GLN A 39 16.62 -6.46 -5.16
N MET A 40 17.44 -7.41 -5.64
CA MET A 40 18.12 -8.36 -4.76
C MET A 40 19.06 -7.65 -3.80
N ARG A 41 19.82 -6.64 -4.27
CA ARG A 41 20.67 -5.81 -3.42
C ARG A 41 19.87 -5.09 -2.34
N ARG A 42 18.78 -4.41 -2.72
CA ARG A 42 17.87 -3.74 -1.77
C ARG A 42 17.28 -4.72 -0.76
N ALA A 43 16.92 -5.92 -1.17
CA ALA A 43 16.40 -6.95 -0.27
C ALA A 43 17.48 -7.44 0.72
N MET A 44 18.72 -7.63 0.29
CA MET A 44 19.85 -7.95 1.18
C MET A 44 20.12 -6.81 2.17
N ASP A 45 20.14 -5.57 1.70
CA ASP A 45 20.34 -4.39 2.55
C ASP A 45 19.22 -4.28 3.61
N LEU A 46 17.97 -4.52 3.23
CA LEU A 46 16.83 -4.54 4.15
C LEU A 46 16.92 -5.68 5.17
N ILE A 47 17.32 -6.88 4.77
CA ILE A 47 17.55 -8.00 5.72
C ILE A 47 18.65 -7.63 6.69
N HIS A 48 19.76 -7.11 6.20
CA HIS A 48 20.89 -6.70 7.03
C HIS A 48 20.50 -5.59 8.01
N TYR A 49 19.73 -4.59 7.56
CA TYR A 49 19.17 -3.54 8.40
C TYR A 49 18.30 -4.13 9.53
N VAL A 50 17.30 -4.94 9.18
CA VAL A 50 16.39 -5.56 10.17
C VAL A 50 17.13 -6.46 11.17
N VAL A 51 18.13 -7.21 10.71
CA VAL A 51 18.93 -8.09 11.57
C VAL A 51 19.87 -7.29 12.49
N LYS A 52 20.44 -6.18 12.02
CA LYS A 52 21.36 -5.34 12.81
C LYS A 52 20.65 -4.41 13.79
N ASP A 53 19.54 -3.79 13.41
CA ASP A 53 18.73 -2.97 14.33
C ASP A 53 18.10 -3.83 15.42
N GLY A 54 17.84 -5.12 15.16
CA GLY A 54 17.50 -6.10 16.21
C GLY A 54 18.63 -6.41 17.20
N VAL A 55 19.86 -5.91 16.98
CA VAL A 55 21.08 -6.21 17.78
C VAL A 55 21.75 -4.94 18.34
N LEU A 56 21.42 -3.73 17.85
CA LEU A 56 22.05 -2.48 18.30
C LEU A 56 21.03 -1.44 18.80
N ASN A 57 20.44 -1.71 19.97
CA ASN A 57 20.12 -0.62 20.90
C ASN A 57 21.41 -0.16 21.58
N SER A 58 22.27 0.56 20.87
CA SER A 58 23.36 1.35 21.46
C SER A 58 23.89 2.38 20.47
N VAL A 59 23.38 3.60 20.63
CA VAL A 59 24.08 4.90 20.51
C VAL A 59 25.06 5.05 19.33
N GLU A 60 24.60 5.63 18.23
CA GLU A 60 25.12 6.91 17.71
C GLU A 60 24.22 7.43 16.56
N PRO A 61 23.74 8.69 16.61
CA PRO A 61 22.91 9.27 15.56
C PRO A 61 23.80 9.74 14.40
N CYS A 62 24.08 8.84 13.46
CA CYS A 62 24.73 9.25 12.21
C CYS A 62 23.68 9.90 11.28
N SER A 63 23.48 11.21 11.48
CA SER A 63 23.06 12.19 10.47
C SER A 63 21.98 11.74 9.48
N GLN A 64 20.75 11.60 9.97
CA GLN A 64 19.51 11.74 9.18
C GLN A 64 18.49 12.58 9.98
N SER A 65 18.90 13.77 10.42
CA SER A 65 18.08 14.64 11.27
C SER A 65 17.33 15.74 10.51
N ILE A 66 17.00 15.57 9.21
CA ILE A 66 16.20 16.56 8.43
C ILE A 66 15.15 15.91 7.49
N GLN A 67 14.99 14.58 7.43
CA GLN A 67 14.04 13.93 6.49
C GLN A 67 13.02 12.98 7.16
N GLY A 68 12.75 13.15 8.45
CA GLY A 68 11.80 12.29 9.18
C GLY A 68 10.34 12.58 8.83
N GLU A 69 9.95 13.85 8.81
CA GLU A 69 8.54 14.25 8.67
C GLU A 69 8.01 14.07 7.24
N ASP A 70 8.76 14.48 6.20
CA ASP A 70 8.32 14.35 4.80
C ASP A 70 8.16 12.89 4.34
N VAL A 71 9.04 12.00 4.80
CA VAL A 71 9.01 10.56 4.44
C VAL A 71 7.93 9.81 5.20
N GLU A 72 7.57 10.25 6.42
CA GLU A 72 6.43 9.71 7.16
C GLU A 72 5.09 10.19 6.59
N VAL A 73 5.00 11.45 6.15
CA VAL A 73 3.81 11.99 5.50
C VAL A 73 3.52 11.25 4.19
N GLU A 74 4.52 11.00 3.34
CA GLU A 74 4.37 10.23 2.08
C GLU A 74 3.96 8.76 2.31
N ARG A 75 4.24 8.22 3.50
CA ARG A 75 3.88 6.84 3.90
C ARG A 75 2.52 6.73 4.58
N SER A 76 1.92 7.86 4.96
CA SER A 76 0.64 7.86 5.67
C SER A 76 -0.49 7.38 4.76
N THR A 77 -1.34 6.53 5.32
CA THR A 77 -2.57 6.02 4.69
C THR A 77 -3.76 6.87 5.13
N VAL A 78 -4.87 6.87 4.37
CA VAL A 78 -6.09 7.56 4.82
C VAL A 78 -6.54 6.99 6.17
N TYR A 79 -6.45 5.67 6.34
CA TYR A 79 -6.73 5.02 7.62
C TYR A 79 -5.89 5.62 8.77
N SER A 80 -4.58 5.78 8.60
CA SER A 80 -3.72 6.35 9.63
C SER A 80 -4.03 7.83 9.94
N CYS A 81 -4.25 8.66 8.92
CA CYS A 81 -4.62 10.06 9.10
C CYS A 81 -5.98 10.19 9.80
N MET A 82 -6.94 9.36 9.41
CA MET A 82 -8.27 9.35 10.00
C MET A 82 -8.25 8.91 11.46
N ARG A 83 -7.43 7.90 11.81
CA ARG A 83 -7.22 7.49 13.20
C ARG A 83 -6.60 8.62 14.02
N ARG A 84 -5.64 9.36 13.46
CA ARG A 84 -5.05 10.55 14.09
C ARG A 84 -6.12 11.62 14.34
N LEU A 85 -6.92 11.98 13.33
CA LEU A 85 -8.01 12.94 13.47
C LEU A 85 -8.99 12.54 14.58
N GLN A 86 -9.45 11.29 14.58
CA GLN A 86 -10.36 10.77 15.62
C GLN A 86 -9.74 10.82 17.02
N ASN A 87 -8.45 10.50 17.16
CA ASN A 87 -7.76 10.60 18.44
C ASN A 87 -7.67 12.04 18.94
N VAL A 88 -7.33 13.00 18.07
CA VAL A 88 -7.28 14.42 18.42
C VAL A 88 -8.66 14.92 18.85
N LEU A 89 -9.72 14.56 18.12
CA LEU A 89 -11.10 14.87 18.48
C LEU A 89 -11.48 14.33 19.87
N GLU A 90 -11.17 13.06 20.17
CA GLU A 90 -11.43 12.49 21.51
C GLU A 90 -10.63 13.21 22.61
N LEU A 91 -9.39 13.64 22.34
CA LEU A 91 -8.59 14.40 23.30
C LEU A 91 -9.18 15.78 23.58
N CYS A 92 -9.76 16.45 22.58
CA CYS A 92 -10.46 17.72 22.76
C CYS A 92 -11.62 17.62 23.78
N ARG A 93 -12.19 16.43 23.98
CA ARG A 93 -13.26 16.21 24.98
C ARG A 93 -12.76 16.23 26.41
N VAL A 94 -11.53 15.76 26.61
CA VAL A 94 -10.96 15.51 27.94
C VAL A 94 -10.07 16.67 28.39
N SER A 95 -9.50 17.41 27.45
CA SER A 95 -8.52 18.46 27.70
C SER A 95 -8.84 19.75 26.95
N LEU A 96 -8.81 20.86 27.69
CA LEU A 96 -8.84 22.22 27.17
C LEU A 96 -7.40 22.74 27.01
N ASP A 97 -6.75 22.36 25.91
CA ASP A 97 -5.40 22.74 25.49
C ASP A 97 -5.47 23.61 24.21
N PRO A 98 -4.91 24.83 24.21
CA PRO A 98 -4.89 25.72 23.05
C PRO A 98 -4.26 25.11 21.79
N SER A 99 -3.33 24.16 21.93
CA SER A 99 -2.62 23.53 20.79
C SER A 99 -3.54 22.76 19.85
N TYR A 100 -4.74 22.38 20.28
CA TYR A 100 -5.71 21.72 19.41
C TYR A 100 -6.31 22.65 18.35
N GLN A 101 -6.23 23.97 18.51
CA GLN A 101 -6.62 24.92 17.46
C GLN A 101 -5.74 24.82 16.22
N ASP A 102 -4.48 24.39 16.36
CA ASP A 102 -3.58 24.16 15.22
C ASP A 102 -3.53 22.67 14.83
N THR A 103 -3.56 21.78 15.83
CA THR A 103 -3.40 20.33 15.60
C THR A 103 -4.60 19.71 14.88
N LEU A 104 -5.82 20.17 15.18
CA LEU A 104 -7.03 19.60 14.59
C LEU A 104 -7.18 19.97 13.09
N PRO A 105 -6.98 21.24 12.66
CA PRO A 105 -6.90 21.57 11.24
C PRO A 105 -5.82 20.79 10.51
N ALA A 106 -4.60 20.70 11.07
CA ALA A 106 -3.51 19.96 10.44
C ALA A 106 -3.85 18.45 10.28
N ALA A 107 -4.54 17.86 11.25
CA ALA A 107 -5.01 16.47 11.15
C ALA A 107 -6.11 16.30 10.09
N LEU A 108 -7.00 17.28 9.94
CA LEU A 108 -8.02 17.31 8.89
C LEU A 108 -7.38 17.45 7.51
N ASP A 109 -6.47 18.40 7.32
CA ASP A 109 -5.77 18.61 6.05
C ASP A 109 -5.04 17.35 5.57
N ALA A 110 -4.40 16.62 6.49
CA ALA A 110 -3.75 15.35 6.18
C ALA A 110 -4.75 14.25 5.73
N VAL A 111 -5.98 14.28 6.23
CA VAL A 111 -7.06 13.39 5.72
C VAL A 111 -7.46 13.84 4.31
N LEU A 112 -7.71 15.13 4.11
CA LEU A 112 -8.16 15.70 2.84
C LEU A 112 -7.17 15.44 1.70
N GLU A 113 -5.88 15.64 1.95
CA GLU A 113 -4.81 15.33 0.99
C GLU A 113 -4.86 13.85 0.60
N ARG A 114 -4.96 12.94 1.57
CA ARG A 114 -4.96 11.49 1.30
C ARG A 114 -6.23 11.00 0.64
N THR A 115 -7.36 11.70 0.78
CA THR A 115 -8.60 11.37 0.06
C THR A 115 -8.54 11.73 -1.41
N GLN A 116 -7.60 12.59 -1.85
CA GLN A 116 -7.43 12.92 -3.27
C GLN A 116 -7.07 11.70 -4.10
N ASP A 117 -6.34 10.74 -3.53
CA ASP A 117 -6.05 9.45 -4.17
C ASP A 117 -7.33 8.73 -4.63
N PHE A 118 -8.47 8.93 -3.96
CA PHE A 118 -9.76 8.37 -4.34
C PHE A 118 -10.50 9.24 -5.35
N THR A 119 -10.51 10.56 -5.16
CA THR A 119 -11.28 11.47 -6.02
C THR A 119 -10.64 11.63 -7.40
N ASP A 120 -9.32 11.58 -7.47
CA ASP A 120 -8.57 11.80 -8.71
C ASP A 120 -8.34 10.49 -9.49
N SER A 121 -8.66 9.35 -8.87
CA SER A 121 -8.58 8.06 -9.52
C SER A 121 -9.54 7.99 -10.71
N ALA A 122 -9.02 7.61 -11.87
CA ALA A 122 -9.81 7.41 -13.09
C ALA A 122 -10.85 6.28 -12.95
N TYR A 123 -10.66 5.38 -11.98
CA TYR A 123 -11.51 4.21 -11.75
C TYR A 123 -12.57 4.43 -10.66
N THR A 124 -12.56 5.58 -9.98
CA THR A 124 -13.63 5.92 -9.02
C THR A 124 -14.87 6.38 -9.78
N SER A 125 -16.02 5.75 -9.51
CA SER A 125 -17.29 6.11 -10.16
C SER A 125 -17.69 7.54 -9.78
N HIS A 126 -18.52 8.18 -10.61
CA HIS A 126 -19.04 9.51 -10.29
C HIS A 126 -19.84 9.51 -8.97
N GLU A 127 -20.64 8.46 -8.73
CA GLU A 127 -21.44 8.31 -7.51
C GLU A 127 -20.56 8.26 -6.26
N HIS A 128 -19.56 7.38 -6.23
CA HIS A 128 -18.64 7.28 -5.09
C HIS A 128 -17.79 8.53 -4.91
N ARG A 129 -17.33 9.14 -6.01
CA ARG A 129 -16.61 10.41 -5.94
C ARG A 129 -17.47 11.50 -5.28
N GLN A 130 -18.73 11.63 -5.66
CA GLN A 130 -19.63 12.60 -5.05
C GLN A 130 -19.88 12.28 -3.57
N ALA A 131 -20.11 11.01 -3.22
CA ALA A 131 -20.32 10.60 -1.83
C ALA A 131 -19.10 10.89 -0.94
N ILE A 132 -17.88 10.69 -1.46
CA ILE A 132 -16.63 11.06 -0.78
C ILE A 132 -16.56 12.58 -0.57
N LEU A 133 -16.86 13.38 -1.59
CA LEU A 133 -16.84 14.85 -1.50
C LEU A 133 -17.86 15.37 -0.48
N ASP A 134 -19.09 14.85 -0.50
CA ASP A 134 -20.12 15.21 0.47
C ASP A 134 -19.70 14.82 1.90
N GLY A 135 -19.06 13.66 2.06
CA GLY A 135 -18.51 13.21 3.33
C GLY A 135 -17.35 14.09 3.82
N ILE A 136 -16.48 14.53 2.91
CA ILE A 136 -15.39 15.48 3.18
C ILE A 136 -15.95 16.79 3.72
N ASP A 137 -16.93 17.38 3.02
CA ASP A 137 -17.50 18.67 3.42
C ASP A 137 -18.22 18.56 4.76
N ARG A 138 -18.91 17.45 5.02
CA ARG A 138 -19.49 17.19 6.34
C ARG A 138 -18.45 17.11 7.45
N VAL A 139 -17.31 16.45 7.22
CA VAL A 139 -16.23 16.39 8.24
C VAL A 139 -15.65 17.77 8.50
N LYS A 140 -15.45 18.59 7.46
CA LYS A 140 -14.99 19.98 7.61
C LYS A 140 -15.95 20.80 8.47
N ASP A 141 -17.24 20.79 8.13
CA ASP A 141 -18.26 21.56 8.85
C ASP A 141 -18.31 21.20 10.34
N GLU A 142 -18.26 19.90 10.67
CA GLU A 142 -18.27 19.42 12.05
C GLU A 142 -16.97 19.78 12.80
N VAL A 143 -15.81 19.72 12.14
CA VAL A 143 -14.52 20.14 12.72
C VAL A 143 -14.49 21.64 12.96
N ASP A 144 -14.96 22.46 12.02
CA ASP A 144 -15.07 23.91 12.15
C ASP A 144 -16.00 24.29 13.31
N HIS A 145 -17.10 23.54 13.47
CA HIS A 145 -18.01 23.72 14.59
C HIS A 145 -17.35 23.40 15.94
N VAL A 146 -16.57 22.31 16.00
CA VAL A 146 -15.75 21.97 17.19
C VAL A 146 -14.75 23.09 17.48
N LEU A 147 -14.01 23.58 16.49
CA LEU A 147 -13.01 24.65 16.66
C LEU A 147 -13.63 25.95 17.18
N GLY A 148 -14.77 26.35 16.61
CA GLY A 148 -15.48 27.56 17.04
C GLY A 148 -15.95 27.48 18.49
N LEU A 149 -16.55 26.35 18.90
CA LEU A 149 -16.98 26.14 20.28
C LEU A 149 -15.78 26.04 21.23
N TYR A 150 -14.72 25.36 20.81
CA TYR A 150 -13.48 25.22 21.58
C TYR A 150 -12.82 26.57 21.88
N ALA A 151 -12.73 27.44 20.88
CA ALA A 151 -12.22 28.80 21.03
C ALA A 151 -13.02 29.64 22.02
N ASN A 152 -14.36 29.53 21.98
CA ASN A 152 -15.25 30.22 22.91
C ASN A 152 -15.07 29.74 24.35
N LEU A 153 -14.94 28.43 24.55
CA LEU A 153 -14.72 27.86 25.89
C LEU A 153 -13.37 28.27 26.47
N MET A 154 -12.34 28.41 25.64
CA MET A 154 -11.02 28.85 26.08
C MET A 154 -10.95 30.33 26.46
N ALA A 155 -11.88 31.15 25.96
CA ALA A 155 -12.01 32.54 26.37
C ALA A 155 -12.69 32.70 27.75
N ILE A 156 -13.30 31.64 28.30
CA ILE A 156 -14.02 31.66 29.58
C ILE A 156 -13.11 31.12 30.69
N ASP A 157 -12.78 31.96 31.66
CA ASP A 157 -11.93 31.58 32.80
C ASP A 157 -12.62 30.54 33.71
N GLY A 158 -11.94 29.43 34.00
CA GLY A 158 -12.43 28.36 34.88
C GLY A 158 -13.38 27.32 34.26
N ALA A 159 -13.59 27.31 32.94
CA ALA A 159 -14.36 26.27 32.27
C ALA A 159 -13.64 24.90 32.37
N THR A 160 -14.34 23.88 32.88
CA THR A 160 -13.76 22.53 33.09
C THR A 160 -14.51 21.43 32.34
N SER A 161 -15.74 21.68 31.89
CA SER A 161 -16.54 20.74 31.10
C SER A 161 -17.64 21.49 30.34
N CYS A 162 -17.92 21.06 29.12
CA CYS A 162 -19.02 21.57 28.30
C CYS A 162 -19.73 20.39 27.61
N PRO A 163 -20.98 20.08 27.97
CA PRO A 163 -21.72 18.97 27.34
C PRO A 163 -22.02 19.22 25.85
N GLU A 164 -22.07 20.49 25.43
CA GLU A 164 -22.22 20.85 24.02
C GLU A 164 -20.98 20.45 23.23
N LEU A 165 -19.78 20.66 23.79
CA LEU A 165 -18.52 20.23 23.16
C LEU A 165 -18.48 18.71 22.96
N ASP A 166 -18.92 17.95 23.96
CA ASP A 166 -19.05 16.49 23.84
C ASP A 166 -19.98 16.07 22.69
N SER A 167 -21.09 16.80 22.50
CA SER A 167 -22.00 16.56 21.39
C SER A 167 -21.37 16.90 20.04
N CYS A 168 -20.72 18.06 19.91
CA CYS A 168 -20.05 18.48 18.67
C CYS A 168 -18.94 17.49 18.27
N VAL A 169 -18.10 17.09 19.24
CA VAL A 169 -17.06 16.09 18.99
C VAL A 169 -17.67 14.75 18.57
N SER A 170 -18.77 14.32 19.20
CA SER A 170 -19.46 13.09 18.83
C SER A 170 -20.00 13.13 17.39
N SER A 171 -20.51 14.27 16.94
CA SER A 171 -20.92 14.50 15.56
C SER A 171 -19.74 14.43 14.60
N ALA A 172 -18.63 15.12 14.90
CA ALA A 172 -17.40 15.09 14.10
C ALA A 172 -16.82 13.67 13.97
N LEU A 173 -16.78 12.91 15.07
CA LEU A 173 -16.35 11.51 15.07
C LEU A 173 -17.27 10.62 14.23
N THR A 174 -18.56 10.89 14.21
CA THR A 174 -19.53 10.15 13.39
C THR A 174 -19.31 10.46 11.90
N ALA A 175 -19.16 11.73 11.54
CA ALA A 175 -18.84 12.14 10.17
C ALA A 175 -17.52 11.52 9.68
N ALA A 176 -16.48 11.53 10.51
CA ALA A 176 -15.19 10.91 10.20
C ALA A 176 -15.31 9.39 9.95
N LYS A 177 -16.12 8.68 10.75
CA LYS A 177 -16.39 7.25 10.57
C LYS A 177 -17.21 6.97 9.31
N ASP A 178 -18.20 7.82 9.01
CA ASP A 178 -19.01 7.69 7.80
C ASP A 178 -18.15 7.88 6.54
N LEU A 179 -17.29 8.90 6.50
CA LEU A 179 -16.32 9.09 5.41
C LEU A 179 -15.35 7.90 5.29
N SER A 180 -14.86 7.37 6.42
CA SER A 180 -14.01 6.17 6.42
C SER A 180 -14.70 4.97 5.76
N ARG A 181 -16.00 4.79 6.03
CA ARG A 181 -16.81 3.71 5.46
C ARG A 181 -17.00 3.91 3.95
N GLU A 182 -17.24 5.13 3.50
CA GLU A 182 -17.39 5.43 2.06
C GLU A 182 -16.10 5.15 1.29
N LEU A 183 -14.95 5.55 1.83
CA LEU A 183 -13.64 5.26 1.24
C LEU A 183 -13.36 3.75 1.18
N ALA A 184 -13.68 3.02 2.26
CA ALA A 184 -13.56 1.57 2.29
C ALA A 184 -14.47 0.91 1.25
N GLN A 185 -15.73 1.34 1.14
CA GLN A 185 -16.67 0.82 0.16
C GLN A 185 -16.19 1.05 -1.28
N THR A 186 -15.65 2.25 -1.56
CA THR A 186 -15.08 2.59 -2.87
C THR A 186 -13.91 1.66 -3.23
N ALA A 187 -12.96 1.47 -2.32
CA ALA A 187 -11.83 0.55 -2.54
C ALA A 187 -12.29 -0.91 -2.73
N LEU A 188 -13.28 -1.34 -1.93
CA LEU A 188 -13.82 -2.70 -2.00
C LEU A 188 -14.57 -2.96 -3.31
N GLN A 189 -15.29 -1.98 -3.84
CA GLN A 189 -15.96 -2.11 -5.13
C GLN A 189 -14.93 -2.31 -6.25
N GLN A 190 -13.89 -1.47 -6.32
CA GLN A 190 -12.84 -1.64 -7.32
C GLN A 190 -12.11 -2.98 -7.17
N ALA A 191 -11.93 -3.45 -5.94
CA ALA A 191 -11.34 -4.76 -5.68
C ALA A 191 -12.16 -5.94 -6.23
N GLN A 192 -13.49 -5.81 -6.37
CA GLN A 192 -14.32 -6.85 -6.98
C GLN A 192 -14.04 -7.00 -8.48
N GLU A 193 -13.81 -5.89 -9.17
CA GLU A 193 -13.49 -5.84 -10.61
C GLU A 193 -12.06 -6.34 -10.89
N LEU A 194 -11.18 -6.29 -9.89
CA LEU A 194 -9.78 -6.68 -10.00
C LEU A 194 -9.58 -8.15 -10.41
N SER A 195 -10.48 -9.04 -10.02
CA SER A 195 -10.44 -10.46 -10.42
C SER A 195 -10.51 -10.64 -11.94
N THR A 196 -11.28 -9.78 -12.62
CA THR A 196 -11.40 -9.79 -14.08
C THR A 196 -10.17 -9.16 -14.71
N SER A 197 -9.71 -8.01 -14.18
CA SER A 197 -8.52 -7.32 -14.70
C SER A 197 -7.26 -8.17 -14.59
N THR A 198 -7.06 -8.86 -13.47
CA THR A 198 -5.91 -9.75 -13.26
C THR A 198 -5.93 -11.00 -14.15
N LYS A 199 -7.12 -11.52 -14.49
CA LYS A 199 -7.24 -12.60 -15.45
C LYS A 199 -6.90 -12.13 -16.87
N GLN A 200 -7.46 -10.99 -17.29
CA GLN A 200 -7.17 -10.39 -18.59
C GLN A 200 -5.68 -10.07 -18.73
N SER A 201 -5.04 -9.57 -17.67
CA SER A 201 -3.62 -9.26 -17.68
C SER A 201 -2.75 -10.51 -17.86
N GLN A 202 -3.12 -11.65 -17.27
CA GLN A 202 -2.43 -12.93 -17.51
C GLN A 202 -2.60 -13.44 -18.95
N GLU A 203 -3.79 -13.27 -19.54
CA GLU A 203 -4.04 -13.60 -20.96
C GLU A 203 -3.16 -12.75 -21.90
N LEU A 204 -2.96 -11.46 -21.56
CA LEU A 204 -2.04 -10.58 -22.27
C LEU A 204 -0.59 -11.06 -22.17
N VAL A 205 -0.12 -11.56 -21.02
CA VAL A 205 1.22 -12.18 -20.89
C VAL A 205 1.36 -13.38 -21.82
N GLY A 206 0.35 -14.24 -21.90
CA GLY A 206 0.33 -15.35 -22.86
C GLY A 206 0.44 -14.89 -24.32
N THR A 207 -0.26 -13.81 -24.66
CA THR A 207 -0.23 -13.19 -25.98
C THR A 207 1.13 -12.56 -26.29
N ILE A 208 1.73 -11.84 -25.33
CA ILE A 208 3.08 -11.26 -25.43
C ILE A 208 4.11 -12.35 -25.74
N ARG A 209 4.04 -13.49 -25.04
CA ARG A 209 4.95 -14.63 -25.30
C ARG A 209 4.86 -15.15 -26.72
N GLN A 210 3.65 -15.20 -27.29
CA GLN A 210 3.44 -15.63 -28.68
C GLN A 210 3.96 -14.59 -29.67
N HIS A 211 3.61 -13.31 -29.47
CA HIS A 211 4.02 -12.23 -30.38
C HIS A 211 5.53 -11.99 -30.37
N ALA A 212 6.21 -12.23 -29.24
CA ALA A 212 7.67 -12.10 -29.16
C ALA A 212 8.44 -13.09 -30.04
N LEU A 213 7.80 -14.17 -30.51
CA LEU A 213 8.40 -15.16 -31.42
C LEU A 213 8.19 -14.84 -32.90
N ILE A 214 7.32 -13.89 -33.21
CA ILE A 214 6.90 -13.55 -34.57
C ILE A 214 7.55 -12.21 -34.95
N PRO A 215 8.06 -12.04 -36.20
CA PRO A 215 8.67 -10.78 -36.64
C PRO A 215 7.62 -9.69 -36.97
N GLU A 216 6.66 -9.48 -36.07
CA GLU A 216 5.57 -8.51 -36.21
C GLU A 216 5.54 -7.57 -34.99
N LEU A 217 6.51 -6.65 -34.97
CA LEU A 217 6.83 -5.82 -33.79
C LEU A 217 5.67 -4.90 -33.38
N ASP A 218 4.85 -4.46 -34.34
CA ASP A 218 3.71 -3.58 -34.07
C ASP A 218 2.66 -4.26 -33.18
N ARG A 219 2.42 -5.56 -33.37
CA ARG A 219 1.49 -6.33 -32.53
C ARG A 219 2.03 -6.49 -31.12
N LEU A 220 3.32 -6.82 -30.99
CA LEU A 220 3.97 -6.88 -29.69
C LEU A 220 3.89 -5.53 -28.97
N HIS A 221 4.10 -4.42 -29.68
CA HIS A 221 3.98 -3.08 -29.12
C HIS A 221 2.55 -2.80 -28.63
N HIS A 222 1.54 -3.09 -29.45
CA HIS A 222 0.13 -2.89 -29.08
C HIS A 222 -0.27 -3.72 -27.85
N THR A 223 0.05 -5.02 -27.82
CA THR A 223 -0.24 -5.89 -26.67
C THR A 223 0.56 -5.49 -25.43
N SER A 224 1.80 -5.01 -25.60
CA SER A 224 2.60 -4.47 -24.48
C SER A 224 1.97 -3.22 -23.88
N GLY A 225 1.40 -2.33 -24.71
CA GLY A 225 0.65 -1.16 -24.24
C GLY A 225 -0.56 -1.56 -23.41
N ALA A 226 -1.41 -2.44 -23.95
CA ALA A 226 -2.58 -2.95 -23.22
C ALA A 226 -2.21 -3.65 -21.90
N PHE A 227 -1.09 -4.38 -21.87
CA PHE A 227 -0.59 -5.00 -20.64
C PHE A 227 -0.08 -3.99 -19.63
N HIS A 228 0.61 -2.94 -20.07
CA HIS A 228 1.05 -1.85 -19.22
C HIS A 228 -0.14 -1.10 -18.61
N ASP A 229 -1.14 -0.74 -19.42
CA ASP A 229 -2.38 -0.11 -18.95
C ASP A 229 -3.09 -0.98 -17.90
N SER A 230 -3.08 -2.31 -18.11
CA SER A 230 -3.62 -3.24 -17.12
C SER A 230 -2.81 -3.29 -15.82
N ILE A 231 -1.49 -3.15 -15.86
CA ILE A 231 -0.66 -3.05 -14.66
C ILE A 231 -0.98 -1.77 -13.91
N ASP A 232 -1.11 -0.64 -14.60
CA ASP A 232 -1.43 0.66 -14.00
C ASP A 232 -2.80 0.63 -13.31
N HIS A 233 -3.80 0.00 -13.94
CA HIS A 233 -5.09 -0.22 -13.31
C HIS A 233 -4.97 -1.04 -12.02
N ILE A 234 -4.27 -2.18 -12.05
CA ILE A 234 -4.09 -3.03 -10.87
C ILE A 234 -3.35 -2.27 -9.75
N LEU A 235 -2.33 -1.48 -10.11
CA LEU A 235 -1.57 -0.66 -9.16
C LEU A 235 -2.45 0.39 -8.48
N GLU A 236 -3.36 1.02 -9.23
CA GLU A 236 -4.28 2.02 -8.70
C GLU A 236 -5.23 1.39 -7.66
N VAL A 237 -5.78 0.22 -7.94
CA VAL A 237 -6.61 -0.52 -6.97
C VAL A 237 -5.80 -0.94 -5.74
N CYS A 238 -4.56 -1.43 -5.92
CA CYS A 238 -3.67 -1.76 -4.80
C CYS A 238 -3.38 -0.54 -3.91
N LYS A 239 -3.21 0.65 -4.51
CA LYS A 239 -3.03 1.91 -3.77
C LYS A 239 -4.24 2.18 -2.88
N LEU A 240 -5.47 2.16 -3.43
CA LEU A 240 -6.68 2.40 -2.64
C LEU A 240 -6.87 1.38 -1.51
N LEU A 241 -6.62 0.09 -1.79
CA LEU A 241 -6.66 -0.96 -0.78
C LEU A 241 -5.67 -0.71 0.37
N ARG A 242 -4.47 -0.21 0.05
CA ARG A 242 -3.49 0.20 1.07
C ARG A 242 -3.99 1.35 1.93
N HIS A 243 -4.71 2.34 1.36
CA HIS A 243 -5.25 3.45 2.14
C HIS A 243 -6.32 3.03 3.16
N VAL A 244 -7.06 1.95 2.90
CA VAL A 244 -8.16 1.48 3.76
C VAL A 244 -7.80 0.27 4.62
N ALA A 245 -6.61 -0.31 4.43
CA ALA A 245 -6.13 -1.43 5.23
C ALA A 245 -6.04 -1.03 6.72
N VAL A 246 -6.76 -1.78 7.57
CA VAL A 246 -7.02 -1.42 8.97
C VAL A 246 -5.90 -1.78 9.95
N SER A 247 -4.79 -2.34 9.48
CA SER A 247 -3.63 -2.64 10.30
C SER A 247 -2.34 -2.30 9.58
N GLU A 248 -1.31 -1.93 10.35
CA GLU A 248 0.01 -1.63 9.81
C GLU A 248 0.60 -2.81 9.04
N THR A 249 0.44 -4.03 9.55
CA THR A 249 0.88 -5.26 8.87
C THR A 249 0.26 -5.40 7.47
N LEU A 250 -1.04 -5.13 7.34
CA LEU A 250 -1.73 -5.18 6.04
C LEU A 250 -1.30 -4.02 5.13
N GLN A 251 -1.11 -2.82 5.67
CA GLN A 251 -0.61 -1.68 4.90
C GLN A 251 0.79 -1.96 4.34
N VAL A 252 1.68 -2.54 5.15
CA VAL A 252 3.02 -2.96 4.73
C VAL A 252 2.95 -4.07 3.67
N SER A 253 2.07 -5.07 3.86
CA SER A 253 1.85 -6.15 2.89
C SER A 253 1.36 -5.60 1.55
N ALA A 254 0.33 -4.75 1.55
CA ALA A 254 -0.21 -4.12 0.35
C ALA A 254 0.82 -3.25 -0.36
N ARG A 255 1.59 -2.45 0.38
CA ARG A 255 2.67 -1.62 -0.18
C ARG A 255 3.75 -2.47 -0.82
N PHE A 256 4.14 -3.56 -0.18
CA PHE A 256 5.15 -4.46 -0.71
C PHE A 256 4.70 -5.11 -2.02
N THR A 257 3.46 -5.57 -2.08
CA THR A 257 2.85 -6.11 -3.30
C THR A 257 2.78 -5.07 -4.42
N GLU A 258 2.34 -3.85 -4.12
CA GLU A 258 2.30 -2.71 -5.05
C GLU A 258 3.68 -2.42 -5.65
N ILE A 259 4.71 -2.29 -4.80
CA ILE A 259 6.09 -2.01 -5.24
C ILE A 259 6.62 -3.11 -6.15
N ASN A 260 6.43 -4.38 -5.77
CA ASN A 260 6.92 -5.50 -6.58
C ASN A 260 6.20 -5.57 -7.92
N LEU A 261 4.89 -5.34 -7.96
CA LEU A 261 4.15 -5.30 -9.22
C LEU A 261 4.64 -4.18 -10.13
N ARG A 262 4.84 -2.97 -9.59
CA ARG A 262 5.36 -1.81 -10.33
C ARG A 262 6.74 -2.06 -10.91
N VAL A 263 7.60 -2.77 -10.17
CA VAL A 263 8.97 -3.06 -10.60
C VAL A 263 9.03 -4.21 -11.59
N TYR A 264 8.41 -5.35 -11.27
CA TYR A 264 8.60 -6.59 -12.03
C TYR A 264 7.57 -6.79 -13.14
N GLY A 265 6.37 -6.22 -13.03
CA GLY A 265 5.35 -6.33 -14.07
C GLY A 265 5.84 -5.88 -15.45
N PRO A 266 6.39 -4.66 -15.60
CA PRO A 266 6.93 -4.18 -16.87
C PRO A 266 8.08 -5.02 -17.42
N GLN A 267 8.79 -5.78 -16.57
CA GLN A 267 9.95 -6.57 -17.01
C GLN A 267 9.58 -7.73 -17.93
N VAL A 268 8.31 -8.17 -17.94
CA VAL A 268 7.78 -9.11 -18.94
C VAL A 268 7.89 -8.52 -20.35
N ILE A 269 7.51 -7.24 -20.51
CA ILE A 269 7.62 -6.52 -21.80
C ILE A 269 9.09 -6.39 -22.20
N THR A 270 9.96 -6.02 -21.27
CA THR A 270 11.40 -5.87 -21.51
C THR A 270 12.05 -7.22 -21.92
N ALA A 271 11.64 -8.33 -21.29
CA ALA A 271 12.08 -9.67 -21.69
C ALA A 271 11.55 -10.06 -23.08
N ALA A 272 10.30 -9.72 -23.38
CA ALA A 272 9.66 -9.99 -24.67
C ALA A 272 10.34 -9.22 -25.81
N LYS A 273 10.71 -7.95 -25.59
CA LYS A 273 11.50 -7.15 -26.55
C LYS A 273 12.87 -7.78 -26.83
N SER A 274 13.53 -8.32 -25.80
CA SER A 274 14.80 -9.04 -25.96
C SER A 274 14.65 -10.30 -26.82
N LEU A 275 13.55 -11.05 -26.63
CA LEU A 275 13.24 -12.21 -27.46
C LEU A 275 12.86 -11.82 -28.89
N ALA A 276 12.06 -10.77 -29.08
CA ALA A 276 11.67 -10.28 -30.41
C ALA A 276 12.87 -9.84 -31.26
N ALA A 277 13.91 -9.27 -30.62
CA ALA A 277 15.17 -8.96 -31.27
C ALA A 277 15.99 -10.22 -31.65
N HIS A 278 15.75 -11.35 -30.96
CA HIS A 278 16.47 -12.61 -31.16
C HIS A 278 15.53 -13.85 -31.14
N PRO A 279 14.58 -14.00 -32.09
CA PRO A 279 13.47 -14.98 -31.97
C PRO A 279 13.89 -16.45 -31.88
N GLY A 280 15.07 -16.81 -32.44
CA GLY A 280 15.63 -18.16 -32.36
C GLY A 280 16.39 -18.47 -31.06
N SER A 281 16.50 -17.50 -30.14
CA SER A 281 17.27 -17.66 -28.91
C SER A 281 16.47 -18.37 -27.83
N LYS A 282 16.74 -19.66 -27.63
CA LYS A 282 16.19 -20.43 -26.50
C LYS A 282 16.46 -19.81 -25.13
N ILE A 283 17.58 -19.09 -25.01
CA ILE A 283 17.98 -18.39 -23.76
C ILE A 283 17.07 -17.18 -23.51
N ALA A 284 16.79 -16.37 -24.53
CA ALA A 284 15.88 -15.25 -24.40
C ALA A 284 14.43 -15.72 -24.16
N GLN A 285 14.06 -16.87 -24.75
CA GLN A 285 12.76 -17.50 -24.51
C GLN A 285 12.60 -17.98 -23.07
N GLU A 286 13.59 -18.72 -22.55
CA GLU A 286 13.66 -19.14 -21.14
C GLU A 286 13.60 -17.93 -20.19
N ASN A 287 14.28 -16.83 -20.53
CA ASN A 287 14.21 -15.60 -19.75
C ASN A 287 12.79 -15.03 -19.68
N LEU A 288 12.10 -14.90 -20.83
CA LEU A 288 10.72 -14.43 -20.88
C LEU A 288 9.76 -15.32 -20.07
N GLU A 289 9.96 -16.64 -20.10
CA GLU A 289 9.17 -17.58 -19.32
C GLU A 289 9.31 -17.34 -17.82
N VAL A 290 10.54 -17.17 -17.33
CA VAL A 290 10.81 -16.87 -15.91
C VAL A 290 10.18 -15.53 -15.47
N PHE A 291 10.20 -14.50 -16.32
CA PHE A 291 9.53 -13.22 -16.01
C PHE A 291 8.00 -13.35 -16.05
N ALA A 292 7.44 -14.18 -16.94
CA ALA A 292 6.00 -14.47 -16.96
C ALA A 292 5.55 -15.22 -15.69
N ASP A 293 6.33 -16.20 -15.23
CA ASP A 293 6.07 -16.92 -13.98
C ASP A 293 6.12 -15.96 -12.78
N MET A 294 7.11 -15.06 -12.73
CA MET A 294 7.15 -14.00 -11.73
C MET A 294 5.87 -13.15 -11.76
N TYR A 295 5.39 -12.75 -12.93
CA TYR A 295 4.14 -12.00 -13.03
C TYR A 295 2.93 -12.76 -12.45
N GLN A 296 2.84 -14.07 -12.71
CA GLN A 296 1.80 -14.90 -12.11
C GLN A 296 1.85 -14.88 -10.57
N TRP A 297 3.06 -14.91 -9.99
CA TRP A 297 3.24 -14.75 -8.54
C TRP A 297 2.77 -13.38 -8.04
N LEU A 298 3.07 -12.30 -8.76
CA LEU A 298 2.62 -10.94 -8.40
C LEU A 298 1.10 -10.85 -8.38
N VAL A 299 0.43 -11.41 -9.40
CA VAL A 299 -1.05 -11.46 -9.44
C VAL A 299 -1.62 -12.26 -8.27
N SER A 300 -0.97 -13.36 -7.89
CA SER A 300 -1.36 -14.13 -6.71
C SER A 300 -1.21 -13.32 -5.42
N ASP A 301 -0.12 -12.58 -5.26
CA ASP A 301 0.11 -11.73 -4.08
C ASP A 301 -0.93 -10.60 -4.00
N VAL A 302 -1.27 -9.97 -5.15
CA VAL A 302 -2.35 -8.97 -5.25
C VAL A 302 -3.67 -9.55 -4.77
N THR A 303 -4.03 -10.73 -5.27
CA THR A 303 -5.29 -11.41 -4.90
C THR A 303 -5.35 -11.75 -3.41
N SER A 304 -4.23 -12.20 -2.84
CA SER A 304 -4.12 -12.49 -1.40
C SER A 304 -4.32 -11.22 -0.55
N VAL A 305 -3.65 -10.12 -0.90
CA VAL A 305 -3.79 -8.84 -0.18
C VAL A 305 -5.23 -8.34 -0.22
N VAL A 306 -5.87 -8.40 -1.39
CA VAL A 306 -7.29 -8.00 -1.56
C VAL A 306 -8.17 -8.78 -0.59
N LYS A 307 -8.01 -10.11 -0.57
CA LYS A 307 -8.77 -10.99 0.33
C LYS A 307 -8.53 -10.64 1.80
N GLU A 308 -7.27 -10.47 2.21
CA GLU A 308 -6.91 -10.13 3.58
C GLU A 308 -7.49 -8.78 4.03
N VAL A 309 -7.47 -7.76 3.16
CA VAL A 309 -8.05 -6.44 3.43
C VAL A 309 -9.57 -6.52 3.55
N ILE A 310 -10.25 -7.26 2.65
CA ILE A 310 -11.70 -7.49 2.73
C ILE A 310 -12.06 -8.18 4.05
N GLU A 311 -11.38 -9.28 4.39
CA GLU A 311 -11.64 -10.05 5.61
C GLU A 311 -11.42 -9.19 6.87
N ALA A 312 -10.34 -8.43 6.92
CA ALA A 312 -10.05 -7.54 8.05
C ALA A 312 -11.05 -6.39 8.20
N SER A 313 -11.62 -5.89 7.09
CA SER A 313 -12.66 -4.85 7.13
C SER A 313 -14.00 -5.36 7.67
N GLN A 314 -14.28 -6.65 7.50
CA GLN A 314 -15.51 -7.30 7.96
C GLN A 314 -15.37 -7.92 9.36
N ALA A 315 -14.14 -8.16 9.81
CA ALA A 315 -13.86 -8.69 11.14
C ALA A 315 -14.39 -7.70 12.20
N ARG A 316 -15.35 -8.17 13.00
CA ARG A 316 -15.72 -7.45 14.24
C ARG A 316 -14.47 -7.35 15.12
N PRO A 317 -14.28 -6.26 15.87
CA PRO A 317 -13.14 -6.15 16.77
C PRO A 317 -13.17 -7.35 17.71
N GLU A 318 -12.23 -8.28 17.54
CA GLU A 318 -12.00 -9.32 18.51
C GLU A 318 -11.69 -8.60 19.81
N LYS A 319 -12.49 -8.88 20.86
CA LYS A 319 -12.10 -8.52 22.22
C LYS A 319 -10.68 -9.04 22.37
N GLN A 320 -9.71 -8.14 22.52
CA GLN A 320 -8.33 -8.50 22.87
C GLN A 320 -8.42 -9.41 24.09
N VAL A 321 -8.35 -10.72 23.86
CA VAL A 321 -8.13 -11.68 24.93
C VAL A 321 -6.69 -11.43 25.30
N TYR A 322 -6.49 -10.66 26.36
CA TYR A 322 -5.18 -10.43 26.95
C TYR A 322 -4.65 -11.81 27.33
N MET A 323 -3.82 -12.39 26.46
CA MET A 323 -3.10 -13.61 26.73
C MET A 323 -2.06 -13.25 27.79
N SER A 324 -2.49 -13.24 29.05
CA SER A 324 -1.57 -13.14 30.17
C SER A 324 -0.56 -14.28 30.02
N LEU A 325 0.72 -13.92 29.95
CA LEU A 325 1.83 -14.87 30.00
C LEU A 325 1.58 -15.87 31.15
N PRO A 326 1.92 -17.16 30.98
CA PRO A 326 1.76 -18.15 32.03
C PRO A 326 2.47 -17.65 33.29
N ARG A 327 1.73 -17.46 34.39
CA ARG A 327 2.33 -17.05 35.66
C ARG A 327 3.36 -18.09 36.08
N PRO A 328 4.62 -17.71 36.34
CA PRO A 328 5.61 -18.64 36.86
C PRO A 328 5.15 -19.18 38.21
N GLY A 329 5.12 -20.50 38.34
CA GLY A 329 4.86 -21.17 39.61
C GLY A 329 3.44 -21.68 39.77
N LYS A 330 3.20 -22.90 39.26
CA LYS A 330 2.33 -23.93 39.85
C LYS A 330 2.61 -25.25 39.14
N HIS A 331 3.79 -25.81 39.37
CA HIS A 331 3.94 -27.25 39.23
C HIS A 331 3.16 -27.89 40.37
N GLY A 332 2.01 -28.46 40.03
CA GLY A 332 1.24 -29.31 40.92
C GLY A 332 2.15 -30.44 41.41
N THR A 333 2.16 -30.58 42.72
CA THR A 333 2.80 -31.67 43.46
C THR A 333 2.40 -33.02 42.90
N THR A 334 3.40 -33.83 42.55
CA THR A 334 3.26 -35.27 42.38
C THR A 334 2.72 -35.86 43.68
N SER A 335 1.52 -36.45 43.65
CA SER A 335 1.11 -37.42 44.66
C SER A 335 1.42 -38.82 44.17
N LYS A 336 1.99 -39.60 45.08
CA LYS A 336 2.40 -41.00 44.96
C LYS A 336 1.27 -41.93 44.55
#